data_AF-A0A2N7XQ88-F1
#
_entry.id   AF-A0A2N7XQ88-F1
#
_cell.length_a   1.000
_cell.length_b   1.000
_cell.length_c   1.000
_cell.angle_alpha   90.00
_cell.angle_beta   90.00
_cell.angle_gamma   90.00
#
_symmetry.space_group_name_H-M   'P 1'
#
loop_
_entity.id
_entity.type
_entity.pdbx_description
1 polymer ?
#
loop_
_entity_poly.entity_id
_entity_poly.type
_entity_poly.pdbx_seq_one_letter_code
_entity_poly.pdbx_strand_id
1 'polypeptide(L)'
;MVHYSTSDEIKACRAFALERNHQMFEEAQALSRSAFALLEGGDMDVNQFDRYQALRRKADMKFEEAIEHLRLLNENFPPVSISTQNAHRSLQQPESIS
;
A
#
# COMPACT_ATOMS: atom_id res chain seq x y z
N MET A 1 -12.12 15.02 21.34
CA MET A 1 -11.52 13.99 22.21
C MET A 1 -10.78 13.03 21.30
N VAL A 2 -9.45 13.16 21.18
CA VAL A 2 -8.64 12.31 20.30
C VAL A 2 -8.39 11.01 21.04
N HIS A 3 -9.03 9.93 20.60
CA HIS A 3 -8.73 8.59 21.09
C HIS A 3 -7.32 8.24 20.60
N TYR A 4 -6.34 8.28 21.49
CA TYR A 4 -5.06 7.65 21.24
C TYR A 4 -5.31 6.15 21.25
N SER A 5 -5.59 5.58 20.08
CA SER A 5 -5.45 4.14 19.86
C SER A 5 -4.09 3.71 20.39
N THR A 6 -4.05 2.57 21.08
CA THR A 6 -2.78 2.07 21.63
C THR A 6 -1.78 1.91 20.48
N SER A 7 -0.47 2.08 20.74
CA SER A 7 0.55 2.00 19.68
C SER A 7 0.43 0.73 18.84
N ASP A 8 -0.07 -0.36 19.44
CA ASP A 8 -0.28 -1.64 18.77
C ASP A 8 -1.53 -1.67 17.89
N GLU A 9 -2.60 -0.97 18.25
CA GLU A 9 -3.76 -0.76 17.36
C GLU A 9 -3.37 0.03 16.11
N ILE A 10 -2.57 1.10 16.26
CA ILE A 10 -2.08 1.88 15.12
C ILE A 10 -1.21 1.02 14.19
N LYS A 11 -0.32 0.19 14.76
CA LYS A 11 0.49 -0.77 13.99
C LYS A 11 -0.39 -1.81 13.27
N ALA A 12 -1.40 -2.35 13.95
CA ALA A 12 -2.31 -3.34 13.39
C ALA A 12 -3.16 -2.76 12.24
N CYS A 13 -3.73 -1.57 12.42
CA CYS A 13 -4.46 -0.85 11.38
C CYS A 13 -3.57 -0.57 10.16
N ARG A 14 -2.33 -0.14 10.40
CA ARG A 14 -1.37 0.12 9.32
C ARG A 14 -0.98 -1.16 8.58
N ALA A 15 -0.73 -2.26 9.30
CA ALA A 15 -0.41 -3.55 8.70
C ALA A 15 -1.56 -4.06 7.81
N PHE A 16 -2.80 -3.96 8.30
CA PHE A 16 -3.97 -4.32 7.52
C PHE A 16 -4.14 -3.46 6.26
N ALA A 17 -3.97 -2.14 6.39
CA ALA A 17 -4.06 -1.23 5.25
C ALA A 17 -2.95 -1.47 4.21
N LEU A 18 -1.75 -1.86 4.65
CA LEU A 18 -0.67 -2.26 3.74
C LEU A 18 -0.95 -3.56 3.02
N GLU A 19 -1.49 -4.56 3.72
CA GLU A 19 -1.90 -5.83 3.09
C GLU A 19 -2.96 -5.58 2.01
N ARG A 20 -3.92 -4.70 2.30
CA ARG A 20 -4.92 -4.31 1.29
C ARG A 20 -4.28 -3.59 0.10
N ASN A 21 -3.30 -2.72 0.35
CA ASN A 21 -2.55 -2.05 -0.71
C ASN A 21 -1.79 -3.05 -1.60
N HIS A 22 -1.14 -4.03 -0.99
CA HIS A 22 -0.43 -5.09 -1.69
C HIS A 22 -1.35 -5.90 -2.61
N GLN A 23 -2.54 -6.27 -2.13
CA GLN A 23 -3.55 -6.94 -2.96
C GLN A 23 -3.97 -6.09 -4.17
N MET A 24 -4.14 -4.77 -4.00
CA MET A 24 -4.47 -3.88 -5.12
C MET A 24 -3.35 -3.83 -6.17
N PHE A 25 -2.09 -3.84 -5.73
CA PHE A 25 -0.94 -3.93 -6.63
C PHE A 25 -0.89 -5.27 -7.38
N GLU A 26 -1.17 -6.38 -6.71
CA GLU A 26 -1.23 -7.70 -7.34
C GLU A 26 -2.34 -7.79 -8.40
N GLU A 27 -3.51 -7.22 -8.11
CA GLU A 27 -4.61 -7.12 -9.09
C GLU A 27 -4.19 -6.31 -10.33
N ALA A 28 -3.56 -5.15 -10.13
CA ALA A 28 -3.05 -4.32 -11.22
C ALA A 28 -1.98 -5.05 -12.03
N GLN A 29 -1.07 -5.76 -11.36
CA GLN A 29 -0.01 -6.51 -11.99
C GLN A 29 -0.55 -7.72 -12.79
N ALA A 30 -1.58 -8.40 -12.29
CA ALA A 30 -2.25 -9.49 -13.00
C ALA A 30 -2.90 -9.01 -14.32
N LEU A 31 -3.51 -7.82 -14.31
CA LEU A 31 -4.04 -7.18 -15.52
C LEU A 31 -2.92 -6.84 -16.50
N SER A 32 -1.80 -6.30 -16.00
CA SER A 32 -0.64 -6.00 -16.85
C SER A 32 -0.05 -7.27 -17.47
N ARG A 33 0.11 -8.36 -16.70
CA ARG A 33 0.58 -9.65 -17.21
C ARG A 33 -0.35 -10.20 -18.29
N SER A 34 -1.66 -10.13 -18.05
CA SER A 34 -2.67 -10.53 -19.03
C SER A 34 -2.60 -9.70 -20.31
N ALA A 35 -2.34 -8.39 -20.20
CA ALA A 35 -2.13 -7.53 -21.36
C ALA A 35 -0.88 -7.96 -22.15
N PHE A 36 0.25 -8.19 -21.48
CA PHE A 36 1.49 -8.60 -22.13
C PHE A 36 1.39 -9.97 -22.81
N ALA A 37 0.66 -10.93 -22.21
CA ALA A 37 0.43 -12.23 -22.82
C ALA A 37 -0.30 -12.13 -24.18
N LEU A 38 -1.11 -11.08 -24.41
CA LEU A 38 -1.72 -10.83 -25.72
C LEU A 38 -0.70 -10.40 -26.78
N LEU A 39 0.44 -9.82 -26.37
CA LEU A 39 1.50 -9.40 -27.29
C LEU A 39 2.45 -10.55 -27.68
N GLU A 40 2.45 -11.65 -26.92
CA GLU A 40 3.32 -12.82 -27.17
C GLU A 40 2.78 -13.73 -28.29
N GLY A 41 1.49 -13.60 -28.65
CA GLY A 41 0.91 -14.25 -29.81
C GLY A 41 1.39 -13.56 -31.09
N GLY A 42 2.22 -14.25 -31.88
CA GLY A 42 2.96 -13.69 -33.02
C GLY A 42 2.17 -13.02 -34.15
N ASP A 43 0.83 -13.00 -34.10
CA ASP A 43 -0.03 -12.21 -35.00
C ASP A 43 -1.00 -11.35 -34.19
N MET A 44 -0.65 -10.07 -34.07
CA MET A 44 -1.45 -9.06 -33.38
C MET A 44 -2.37 -8.37 -34.37
N ASP A 45 -3.65 -8.73 -34.33
CA ASP A 45 -4.69 -8.03 -35.09
C ASP A 45 -5.20 -6.78 -34.34
N VAL A 46 -5.99 -5.95 -35.02
CA VAL A 46 -6.55 -4.70 -34.47
C VAL A 46 -7.41 -4.98 -33.22
N ASN A 47 -8.17 -6.07 -33.19
CA ASN A 47 -9.01 -6.40 -32.03
C ASN A 47 -8.16 -6.85 -30.83
N GLN A 48 -7.07 -7.57 -31.06
CA GLN A 48 -6.11 -7.96 -30.03
C GLN A 48 -5.39 -6.73 -29.47
N PHE A 49 -5.03 -5.78 -30.33
CA PHE A 49 -4.44 -4.51 -29.91
C PHE A 49 -5.42 -3.67 -29.08
N ASP A 50 -6.69 -3.58 -29.49
CA ASP A 50 -7.73 -2.90 -28.71
C ASP A 50 -7.93 -3.55 -27.34
N ARG A 51 -7.93 -4.88 -27.28
CA ARG A 51 -8.03 -5.65 -26.03
C ARG A 51 -6.81 -5.43 -25.14
N TYR A 52 -5.61 -5.42 -25.70
CA TYR A 52 -4.38 -5.06 -25.00
C TYR A 52 -4.49 -3.65 -24.41
N GLN A 53 -4.89 -2.66 -25.20
CA GLN A 53 -4.99 -1.27 -24.76
C GLN A 53 -6.03 -1.12 -23.64
N ALA A 54 -7.17 -1.82 -23.74
CA ALA A 54 -8.18 -1.83 -22.70
C ALA A 54 -7.67 -2.43 -21.38
N LEU A 55 -6.96 -3.57 -21.44
CA LEU A 55 -6.34 -4.18 -20.26
C LEU A 55 -5.26 -3.29 -19.66
N ARG A 56 -4.47 -2.62 -20.50
CA ARG A 56 -3.41 -1.72 -20.05
C ARG A 56 -3.98 -0.51 -19.30
N ARG A 57 -4.97 0.17 -19.88
CA ARG A 57 -5.68 1.28 -19.21
C ARG A 57 -6.30 0.83 -17.88
N LYS A 58 -6.86 -0.37 -17.83
CA LYS A 58 -7.43 -0.92 -16.60
C LYS A 58 -6.35 -1.19 -15.55
N ALA A 59 -5.19 -1.72 -15.96
CA ALA A 59 -4.06 -1.93 -15.06
C ALA A 59 -3.54 -0.58 -14.53
N ASP A 60 -3.38 0.42 -15.39
CA ASP A 60 -2.89 1.75 -15.02
C ASP A 60 -3.83 2.41 -13.99
N MET A 61 -5.14 2.36 -14.21
CA MET A 61 -6.14 2.86 -13.25
C MET A 61 -6.04 2.13 -11.89
N LYS A 62 -5.82 0.82 -11.90
CA LYS A 62 -5.64 0.03 -10.67
C LYS A 62 -4.35 0.38 -9.93
N PHE A 63 -3.27 0.68 -10.66
CA PHE A 63 -2.04 1.19 -10.06
C PHE A 63 -2.24 2.56 -9.45
N GLU A 64 -2.95 3.48 -10.12
CA GLU A 64 -3.27 4.80 -9.57
C GLU A 64 -4.09 4.70 -8.27
N GLU A 65 -5.11 3.83 -8.24
CA GLU A 65 -5.89 3.55 -7.02
C GLU A 65 -5.00 3.03 -5.88
N ALA A 66 -4.08 2.11 -6.18
CA ALA A 66 -3.16 1.57 -5.18
C ALA A 66 -2.17 2.62 -4.68
N ILE A 67 -1.65 3.47 -5.57
CA ILE A 67 -0.73 4.56 -5.20
C ILE A 67 -1.45 5.57 -4.29
N GLU A 68 -2.66 5.97 -4.64
CA GLU A 68 -3.44 6.91 -3.83
C GLU A 68 -3.81 6.30 -2.48
N HIS A 69 -4.19 5.03 -2.44
CA HIS A 69 -4.41 4.33 -1.17
C HIS A 69 -3.16 4.32 -0.28
N LEU A 70 -1.97 4.09 -0.86
CA LEU A 70 -0.72 4.13 -0.11
C LEU A 70 -0.38 5.54 0.40
N ARG A 71 -0.68 6.57 -0.40
CA ARG A 71 -0.52 7.97 0.02
C ARG A 71 -1.41 8.27 1.23
N LEU A 72 -2.71 8.00 1.13
CA LEU A 72 -3.66 8.21 2.22
C LEU A 72 -3.29 7.40 3.47
N LEU A 73 -2.79 6.17 3.30
CA LEU A 73 -2.28 5.36 4.40
C LEU A 73 -1.12 6.06 5.12
N ASN A 74 -0.14 6.57 4.38
CA ASN A 74 1.02 7.23 4.98
C ASN A 74 0.68 8.58 5.64
N GLU A 75 -0.37 9.27 5.18
CA GLU A 75 -0.89 10.49 5.80
C GLU A 75 -1.65 10.20 7.11
N ASN A 76 -2.52 9.19 7.11
CA ASN A 76 -3.37 8.87 8.27
C ASN A 76 -2.69 7.97 9.31
N PHE A 77 -1.77 7.11 8.86
CA PHE A 77 -1.04 6.13 9.68
C PHE A 77 0.45 6.22 9.34
N PRO A 78 1.12 7.31 9.76
CA PRO A 78 2.52 7.51 9.46
C PRO A 78 3.37 6.34 9.99
N PRO A 79 4.49 6.01 9.34
CA PRO A 79 5.40 5.00 9.85
C PRO A 79 5.78 5.36 11.29
N VAL A 80 5.65 4.42 12.22
CA VAL A 80 6.09 4.62 13.60
C VAL A 80 7.60 4.77 13.57
N SER A 81 8.08 6.01 13.59
CA SER A 81 9.50 6.31 13.66
C SER A 81 10.06 5.69 14.93
N ILE A 82 11.11 4.88 14.81
CA ILE A 82 11.76 4.16 15.92
C ILE A 82 12.20 5.13 17.04
N SER A 83 12.33 6.43 16.72
CA SER A 83 12.68 7.49 17.66
C SER A 83 11.63 7.81 18.74
N THR A 84 10.33 7.57 18.51
CA THR A 84 9.29 7.88 19.51
C THR A 84 9.12 6.80 20.58
N GLN A 85 9.63 5.57 20.36
CA GLN A 85 9.63 4.53 21.40
C GLN A 85 10.65 4.83 22.52
N ASN A 86 11.76 5.51 22.20
CA ASN A 86 12.78 5.86 23.19
C ASN A 86 12.37 7.05 24.09
N ALA A 87 11.49 7.92 23.60
CA ALA A 87 10.98 9.05 24.38
C ALA A 87 10.03 8.60 25.51
N HIS A 88 9.18 7.59 25.26
CA HIS A 88 8.30 7.05 26.30
C HIS A 88 9.05 6.22 27.35
N ARG A 89 10.14 5.53 26.97
CA ARG A 89 10.96 4.77 27.92
C ARG A 89 11.79 5.66 28.87
N SER A 90 12.19 6.86 28.42
CA SER A 90 12.99 7.78 29.23
C SER A 90 12.19 8.51 30.32
N LEU A 91 10.86 8.62 30.18
CA LEU A 91 10.00 9.30 31.15
C LEU A 91 9.53 8.39 32.31
N GLN A 92 9.87 7.10 32.30
CA GLN A 92 9.42 6.11 33.29
C GLN A 92 10.50 5.65 34.29
N GLN A 93 11.67 6.28 34.31
CA GLN A 93 12.63 6.07 35.41
C GLN A 93 12.43 7.14 36.49
N PRO A 94 11.73 6.85 37.61
CA PRO A 94 11.87 7.67 38.80
C PRO A 94 13.28 7.44 39.33
N GLU A 95 14.06 8.52 39.39
CA GLU A 95 15.35 8.55 40.04
C GLU A 95 15.21 8.04 41.47
N SER A 96 15.79 6.86 41.74
CA SER A 96 16.04 6.40 43.10
C SER A 96 17.21 7.21 43.62
N ILE A 97 16.91 8.35 44.26
CA ILE A 97 17.90 9.14 44.98
C ILE A 97 18.11 8.49 46.36
N SER A 98 19.39 8.29 46.71
CA SER A 98 19.94 7.69 47.93
C SER A 98 19.41 8.25 49.25
#